data_AF-X6LUF9-F1
#
_entry.id   AF-X6LUF9-F1
#
_cell.length_a   1.000
_cell.length_b   1.000
_cell.length_c   1.000
_cell.angle_alpha   90.00
_cell.angle_beta   90.00
_cell.angle_gamma   90.00
#
_symmetry.space_group_name_H-M   'P 1'
#
loop_
_entity.id
_entity.type
_entity.pdbx_description
1 polymer ?
#
loop_
_entity_poly.entity_id
_entity_poly.type
_entity_poly.pdbx_seq_one_letter_code
_entity_poly.pdbx_strand_id
1 'polypeptide(L)'
;MIVYFDEKGKFLQKKQERIAIYIKKLDSIIYLSKSFEILAQYCCPKAFYHCVEIGVHPLSIVFPWIFTAFSGYLQINETLYLCDRILSYDSLELLSILSAAIFGFRQKDILKATNEQQIYVLFADIRGLKVIPILQHFLFSNH
;
A
#
# COMPACT_ATOMS: atom_id res chain seq x y z
N MET A 1 20.39 -25.80 -2.66
CA MET A 1 19.02 -26.11 -3.11
C MET A 1 18.75 -27.56 -2.74
N ILE A 2 18.13 -27.81 -1.58
CA ILE A 2 17.90 -29.18 -1.09
C ILE A 2 16.53 -29.64 -1.57
N VAL A 3 16.52 -30.62 -2.47
CA VAL A 3 15.31 -31.27 -2.99
C VAL A 3 14.98 -32.43 -2.05
N TYR A 4 13.89 -32.33 -1.30
CA TYR A 4 13.41 -33.43 -0.47
C TYR A 4 12.48 -34.32 -1.31
N PHE A 5 12.63 -35.64 -1.21
CA PHE A 5 11.73 -36.62 -1.82
C PHE A 5 10.97 -37.33 -0.69
N ASP A 6 9.68 -37.55 -0.89
CA ASP A 6 8.90 -38.55 -0.13
C ASP A 6 9.39 -39.96 -0.52
N GLU A 7 9.31 -40.93 0.40
CA GLU A 7 9.62 -42.35 0.21
C GLU A 7 8.98 -43.00 -1.04
N LYS A 8 7.95 -42.39 -1.64
CA LYS A 8 7.28 -42.86 -2.86
C LYS A 8 7.64 -42.09 -4.14
N GLY A 9 8.65 -41.23 -4.10
CA GLY A 9 9.21 -40.56 -5.30
C GLY A 9 8.26 -39.57 -6.00
N LYS A 10 7.14 -39.17 -5.38
CA LYS A 10 6.18 -38.22 -5.96
C LYS A 10 5.91 -37.00 -5.04
N PHE A 11 6.37 -35.85 -5.55
CA PHE A 11 5.90 -34.47 -5.38
C PHE A 11 5.97 -33.75 -4.02
N LEU A 12 7.07 -33.00 -3.84
CA LEU A 12 7.03 -31.69 -3.17
C LEU A 12 6.63 -30.53 -4.09
N GLN A 13 6.64 -30.72 -5.41
CA GLN A 13 6.28 -29.70 -6.39
C GLN A 13 4.87 -29.13 -6.15
N LYS A 14 3.89 -29.97 -5.80
CA LYS A 14 2.48 -29.56 -5.68
C LYS A 14 2.22 -28.68 -4.45
N LYS A 15 3.00 -28.88 -3.38
CA LYS A 15 2.94 -28.04 -2.17
C LYS A 15 3.65 -26.70 -2.43
N GLN A 16 4.79 -26.72 -3.10
CA GLN A 16 5.51 -25.51 -3.49
C GLN A 16 4.72 -24.66 -4.49
N GLU A 17 4.03 -25.27 -5.46
CA GLU A 17 3.13 -24.60 -6.40
C GLU A 17 1.98 -23.89 -5.68
N ARG A 18 1.35 -24.54 -4.68
CA ARG A 18 0.27 -23.91 -3.90
C ARG A 18 0.77 -22.76 -3.03
N ILE A 19 1.98 -22.89 -2.46
CA ILE A 19 2.62 -21.81 -1.70
C ILE A 19 2.93 -20.64 -2.64
N ALA A 20 3.50 -20.90 -3.82
CA ALA A 20 3.79 -19.88 -4.83
C ALA A 20 2.52 -19.20 -5.36
N ILE A 21 1.41 -19.93 -5.54
CA ILE A 21 0.11 -19.35 -5.91
C ILE A 21 -0.43 -18.46 -4.80
N TYR A 22 -0.32 -18.89 -3.54
CA TYR A 22 -0.75 -18.09 -2.40
C TYR A 22 0.08 -16.81 -2.28
N ILE A 23 1.42 -16.90 -2.38
CA ILE A 23 2.33 -15.74 -2.38
C ILE A 23 2.01 -14.80 -3.55
N LYS A 24 1.86 -15.32 -4.78
CA LYS A 24 1.43 -14.51 -5.94
C LYS A 24 0.07 -13.84 -5.75
N LYS A 25 -0.82 -14.45 -4.95
CA LYS A 25 -2.12 -13.85 -4.60
C LYS A 25 -1.97 -12.70 -3.59
N LEU A 26 -0.98 -12.76 -2.70
CA LEU A 26 -0.63 -11.65 -1.81
C LEU A 26 -0.12 -10.42 -2.59
N ASP A 27 0.40 -10.59 -3.80
CA ASP A 27 0.75 -9.46 -4.67
C ASP A 27 -0.36 -9.04 -5.65
N SER A 28 -1.55 -9.65 -5.55
CA SER A 28 -2.67 -9.25 -6.41
C SER A 28 -3.12 -7.83 -6.08
N ILE A 29 -3.51 -7.07 -7.09
CA ILE A 29 -4.02 -5.70 -6.90
C ILE A 29 -5.20 -5.64 -5.91
N ILE A 30 -6.03 -6.70 -5.88
CA ILE A 30 -7.14 -6.84 -4.94
C ILE A 30 -6.63 -6.97 -3.51
N TYR A 31 -5.63 -7.82 -3.28
CA TYR A 31 -5.00 -7.95 -1.97
C TYR A 31 -4.36 -6.63 -1.55
N LEU A 32 -3.57 -5.99 -2.40
CA LEU A 32 -2.92 -4.72 -2.09
C LEU A 32 -3.94 -3.62 -1.74
N SER A 33 -5.02 -3.53 -2.51
CA SER A 33 -6.14 -2.63 -2.23
C SER A 33 -6.75 -2.91 -0.86
N LYS A 34 -6.96 -4.19 -0.54
CA LYS A 34 -7.53 -4.61 0.75
C LYS A 34 -6.58 -4.32 1.91
N SER A 35 -5.28 -4.55 1.74
CA SER A 35 -4.25 -4.24 2.73
C SER A 35 -4.20 -2.75 3.03
N PHE A 36 -4.32 -1.89 2.02
CA PHE A 36 -4.47 -0.45 2.24
C PHE A 36 -5.70 -0.13 3.10
N GLU A 37 -6.88 -0.66 2.76
CA GLU A 37 -8.11 -0.38 3.53
C GLU A 37 -7.96 -0.77 5.00
N ILE A 38 -7.42 -1.97 5.26
CA ILE A 38 -7.21 -2.47 6.61
C ILE A 38 -6.24 -1.56 7.37
N LEU A 39 -5.11 -1.20 6.77
CA LEU A 39 -4.12 -0.31 7.38
C LEU A 39 -4.70 1.08 7.67
N ALA A 40 -5.43 1.66 6.71
CA ALA A 40 -6.02 2.98 6.88
C ALA A 40 -7.09 3.00 7.97
N GLN A 41 -7.94 1.96 8.04
CA GLN A 41 -8.94 1.81 9.10
C GLN A 41 -8.30 1.58 10.47
N TYR A 42 -7.20 0.84 10.54
CA TYR A 42 -6.50 0.56 11.79
C TYR A 42 -5.73 1.80 12.30
N CYS A 43 -4.93 2.44 11.45
CA CYS A 43 -4.06 3.54 11.85
C CYS A 43 -4.80 4.87 11.97
N CYS A 44 -5.80 5.13 11.12
CA CYS A 44 -6.48 6.42 11.04
C CYS A 44 -8.01 6.27 10.86
N PRO A 45 -8.71 5.55 11.77
CA PRO A 45 -10.14 5.22 11.60
C PRO A 45 -11.01 6.45 11.41
N LYS A 46 -10.79 7.50 12.21
CA LYS A 46 -11.59 8.74 12.15
C LYS A 46 -11.51 9.40 10.77
N ALA A 47 -10.31 9.50 10.21
CA ALA A 47 -10.12 10.09 8.88
C ALA A 47 -10.72 9.21 7.78
N PHE A 48 -10.60 7.88 7.91
CA PHE A 48 -11.19 6.94 6.97
C PHE A 48 -12.72 7.08 6.91
N TYR A 49 -13.39 7.01 8.06
CA TYR A 49 -14.86 7.08 8.11
C TYR A 49 -15.37 8.48 7.74
N HIS A 50 -14.66 9.55 8.11
CA HIS A 50 -15.01 10.91 7.68
C HIS A 50 -15.01 11.08 6.16
N CYS A 51 -14.02 10.52 5.45
CA CYS A 51 -14.04 10.50 3.98
C CYS A 51 -15.29 9.80 3.44
N VAL A 52 -15.63 8.63 4.01
CA VAL A 52 -16.79 7.84 3.58
C VAL A 52 -18.10 8.59 3.84
N GLU A 53 -18.24 9.27 4.99
CA GLU A 53 -19.39 10.11 5.32
C GLU A 53 -19.57 11.27 4.35
N ILE A 54 -18.46 11.84 3.87
CA ILE A 54 -18.44 12.91 2.87
C ILE A 54 -18.76 12.40 1.46
N GLY A 55 -18.77 11.08 1.23
CA GLY A 55 -19.05 10.46 -0.07
C GLY A 55 -17.80 10.00 -0.83
N VAL A 56 -16.61 10.14 -0.25
CA VAL A 56 -15.35 9.71 -0.88
C VAL A 56 -14.87 8.41 -0.27
N HIS A 57 -14.82 7.35 -1.07
CA HIS A 57 -14.20 6.10 -0.63
C HIS A 57 -12.67 6.20 -0.70
N PRO A 58 -11.90 6.11 0.41
CA PRO A 58 -10.44 6.35 0.37
C PRO A 58 -9.66 5.51 -0.65
N LEU A 59 -10.12 4.27 -0.92
CA LEU A 59 -9.53 3.42 -1.96
C LEU A 59 -9.57 4.07 -3.36
N SER A 60 -10.61 4.84 -3.71
CA SER A 60 -10.71 5.44 -5.05
C SER A 60 -9.60 6.48 -5.31
N ILE A 61 -9.09 7.11 -4.25
CA ILE A 61 -7.98 8.08 -4.31
C ILE A 61 -6.66 7.36 -4.52
N VAL A 62 -6.41 6.30 -3.74
CA VAL A 62 -5.10 5.64 -3.70
C VAL A 62 -4.94 4.52 -4.72
N PHE A 63 -6.04 3.96 -5.22
CA PHE A 63 -6.00 2.85 -6.18
C PHE A 63 -5.17 3.17 -7.42
N PRO A 64 -5.27 4.36 -8.04
CA PRO A 64 -4.39 4.72 -9.15
C PRO A 64 -2.91 4.69 -8.77
N TRP A 65 -2.55 5.04 -7.53
CA TRP A 65 -1.16 4.99 -7.06
C TRP A 65 -0.67 3.55 -6.93
N ILE A 66 -1.47 2.67 -6.31
CA ILE A 66 -1.13 1.25 -6.18
C ILE A 66 -1.02 0.61 -7.56
N PHE A 67 -1.97 0.88 -8.45
CA PHE A 67 -2.03 0.31 -9.79
C PHE A 67 -0.82 0.75 -10.66
N THR A 68 -0.37 1.99 -10.51
CA THR A 68 0.77 2.54 -11.27
C THR A 68 2.11 2.46 -10.54
N ALA A 69 2.14 1.81 -9.36
CA ALA A 69 3.29 1.82 -8.45
C ALA A 69 3.85 3.24 -8.22
N PHE A 70 2.96 4.23 -8.06
CA PHE A 70 3.24 5.66 -7.88
C PHE A 70 3.94 6.36 -9.06
N SER A 71 4.08 5.69 -10.21
CA SER A 71 4.62 6.31 -11.42
C SER A 71 3.73 7.47 -11.88
N GLY A 72 4.34 8.64 -12.11
CA GLY A 72 3.63 9.87 -12.49
C GLY A 72 3.02 10.67 -11.34
N TYR A 73 2.95 10.10 -10.13
CA TYR A 73 2.45 10.77 -8.93
C TYR A 73 3.58 11.30 -8.03
N LEU A 74 4.70 10.59 -7.95
CA LEU A 74 5.89 11.03 -7.21
C LEU A 74 6.96 11.60 -8.15
N GLN A 75 7.95 12.29 -7.59
CA GLN A 75 9.18 12.61 -8.32
C GLN A 75 9.91 11.33 -8.72
N ILE A 76 10.56 11.34 -9.88
CA ILE A 76 11.22 10.14 -10.43
C ILE A 76 12.20 9.49 -9.45
N ASN A 77 12.98 10.29 -8.72
CA ASN A 77 13.92 9.79 -7.72
C ASN A 77 13.20 9.07 -6.57
N GLU A 78 12.06 9.61 -6.11
CA GLU A 78 11.27 9.01 -5.03
C GLU A 78 10.58 7.71 -5.49
N THR A 79 10.09 7.66 -6.73
CA THR A 79 9.57 6.43 -7.35
C THR A 79 10.67 5.37 -7.46
N LEU A 80 11.88 5.74 -7.90
CA LEU A 80 13.01 4.79 -7.98
C LEU A 80 13.41 4.27 -6.60
N TYR A 81 13.45 5.12 -5.56
CA TYR A 81 13.71 4.65 -4.21
C TYR A 81 12.66 3.67 -3.70
N LEU A 82 11.38 3.89 -4.02
CA LEU A 82 10.32 2.94 -3.71
C LEU A 82 10.55 1.60 -4.43
N CYS A 83 10.86 1.64 -5.73
CA CYS A 83 11.17 0.46 -6.53
C CYS A 83 12.37 -0.32 -5.96
N ASP A 84 13.45 0.37 -5.58
CA ASP A 84 14.63 -0.26 -4.97
C ASP A 84 14.26 -0.99 -3.67
N ARG A 85 13.37 -0.41 -2.86
CA ARG A 85 12.89 -1.07 -1.63
C ARG A 85 12.04 -2.29 -1.96
N ILE A 86 11.10 -2.19 -2.90
CA ILE A 86 10.27 -3.33 -3.35
C ILE A 86 11.15 -4.48 -3.82
N LEU A 87 12.15 -4.20 -4.65
CA LEU A 87 13.10 -5.21 -5.15
C LEU A 87 13.95 -5.81 -4.03
N SER A 88 14.30 -5.02 -3.01
CA SER A 88 15.08 -5.50 -1.86
C SER A 88 14.26 -6.40 -0.94
N TYR A 89 12.97 -6.12 -0.77
CA TYR A 89 12.05 -6.87 0.12
C TYR A 89 11.28 -8.00 -0.60
N ASP A 90 11.32 -8.05 -1.93
CA ASP A 90 10.59 -9.01 -2.76
C ASP A 90 9.07 -9.04 -2.46
N SER A 91 8.46 -7.85 -2.30
CA SER A 91 7.03 -7.71 -1.96
C SER A 91 6.46 -6.37 -2.43
N LEU A 92 5.26 -6.41 -3.03
CA LEU A 92 4.52 -5.20 -3.44
C LEU A 92 3.72 -4.58 -2.30
N GLU A 93 3.70 -5.17 -1.11
CA GLU A 93 2.95 -4.68 0.05
C GLU A 93 3.35 -3.25 0.46
N LEU A 94 4.59 -2.85 0.14
CA LEU A 94 5.06 -1.46 0.30
C LEU A 94 4.21 -0.43 -0.42
N LEU A 95 3.54 -0.78 -1.52
CA LEU A 95 2.62 0.12 -2.21
C LEU A 95 1.38 0.45 -1.36
N SER A 96 0.82 -0.56 -0.68
CA SER A 96 -0.30 -0.39 0.24
C SER A 96 0.12 0.36 1.50
N ILE A 97 1.30 0.04 2.04
CA ILE A 97 1.86 0.69 3.23
C ILE A 97 2.13 2.17 2.94
N LEU A 98 2.76 2.50 1.81
CA LEU A 98 3.01 3.90 1.43
C LEU A 98 1.70 4.66 1.21
N SER A 99 0.71 4.04 0.58
CA SER A 99 -0.62 4.65 0.41
C SER A 99 -1.27 4.98 1.76
N ALA A 100 -1.20 4.05 2.72
CA ALA A 100 -1.72 4.27 4.07
C ALA A 100 -0.92 5.34 4.83
N ALA A 101 0.41 5.38 4.64
CA ALA A 101 1.27 6.40 5.23
C ALA A 101 0.94 7.81 4.71
N ILE A 102 0.75 7.97 3.40
CA ILE A 102 0.35 9.24 2.79
C ILE A 102 -1.05 9.67 3.28
N PHE A 103 -1.99 8.72 3.34
CA PHE A 103 -3.33 8.98 3.88
C PHE A 103 -3.29 9.44 5.34
N GLY A 104 -2.55 8.72 6.18
CA GLY A 104 -2.38 9.04 7.60
C GLY A 104 -1.64 10.36 7.85
N PHE A 105 -0.65 10.68 7.01
CA PHE A 105 0.04 11.96 7.05
C PHE A 105 -0.91 13.15 6.84
N ARG A 106 -1.96 12.98 6.01
CA ARG A 106 -3.00 13.99 5.74
C ARG A 106 -4.18 13.94 6.70
N GLN A 107 -4.19 13.06 7.72
CA GLN A 107 -5.38 12.81 8.55
C GLN A 107 -5.99 14.08 9.17
N LYS A 108 -5.15 15.04 9.61
CA LYS A 108 -5.62 16.28 10.25
C LYS A 108 -6.33 17.20 9.25
N ASP A 109 -5.90 17.16 8.00
CA ASP A 109 -6.49 17.96 6.92
C ASP A 109 -7.76 17.31 6.40
N ILE A 110 -7.77 15.97 6.30
CA ILE A 110 -8.96 15.17 5.97
C ILE A 110 -10.11 15.49 6.94
N LEU A 111 -9.84 15.46 8.25
CA LEU A 111 -10.86 15.75 9.26
C LEU A 111 -11.41 17.18 9.24
N LYS A 112 -10.71 18.12 8.58
CA LYS A 112 -11.18 19.49 8.37
C LYS A 112 -11.95 19.65 7.07
N ALA A 113 -11.83 18.69 6.14
CA ALA A 113 -12.53 18.77 4.88
C ALA A 113 -14.03 18.62 5.11
N THR A 114 -14.84 19.41 4.39
CA THR A 114 -16.30 19.45 4.53
C THR A 114 -17.04 18.95 3.30
N ASN A 115 -16.33 18.63 2.22
CA ASN A 115 -16.90 18.13 0.97
C ASN A 115 -15.87 17.28 0.19
N GLU A 116 -16.36 16.57 -0.82
CA GLU A 116 -15.54 15.66 -1.63
C GLU A 116 -14.41 16.39 -2.37
N GLN A 117 -14.67 17.60 -2.90
CA GLN A 117 -13.67 18.33 -3.67
C GLN A 117 -12.43 18.66 -2.83
N GLN A 118 -12.61 19.04 -1.57
CA GLN A 118 -11.49 19.30 -0.65
C GLN A 118 -10.65 18.05 -0.45
N ILE A 119 -11.27 16.87 -0.31
CA ILE A 119 -10.54 15.60 -0.21
C ILE A 119 -9.70 15.36 -1.47
N TYR A 120 -10.28 15.49 -2.68
CA TYR A 120 -9.51 15.30 -3.91
C TYR A 120 -8.35 16.29 -4.05
N VAL A 121 -8.56 17.56 -3.65
CA VAL A 121 -7.49 18.58 -3.67
C VAL A 121 -6.34 18.22 -2.73
N LEU A 122 -6.62 17.67 -1.54
CA LEU A 122 -5.56 17.25 -0.59
C LEU A 122 -4.60 16.20 -1.18
N PHE A 123 -5.09 15.40 -2.13
CA PHE A 123 -4.36 14.29 -2.73
C PHE A 123 -4.00 14.51 -4.21
N ALA A 124 -4.36 15.66 -4.79
CA ALA A 124 -4.13 15.96 -6.20
C ALA A 124 -2.64 16.05 -6.55
N ASP A 125 -1.81 16.51 -5.62
CA ASP A 125 -0.36 16.56 -5.78
C ASP A 125 0.37 15.99 -4.55
N ILE A 126 1.07 14.87 -4.80
CA ILE A 126 1.91 14.21 -3.81
C ILE A 126 3.40 14.23 -4.21
N ARG A 127 3.78 14.97 -5.26
CA ARG A 127 5.17 15.00 -5.79
C ARG A 127 6.18 15.52 -4.80
N GLY A 128 5.77 16.40 -3.89
CA GLY A 128 6.62 16.96 -2.86
C GLY A 128 6.93 16.00 -1.70
N LEU A 129 6.26 14.83 -1.64
CA LEU A 129 6.45 13.88 -0.55
C LEU A 129 7.77 13.12 -0.70
N LYS A 130 8.44 12.93 0.44
CA LYS A 130 9.64 12.10 0.54
C LYS A 130 9.24 10.71 1.02
N VAL A 131 9.49 9.70 0.19
CA VAL A 131 9.02 8.32 0.42
C VAL A 131 9.65 7.71 1.66
N ILE A 132 10.96 7.86 1.83
CA ILE A 132 11.66 7.23 2.96
C ILE A 132 11.22 7.87 4.30
N PRO A 133 11.22 9.21 4.47
CA PRO A 133 10.75 9.82 5.71
C PRO A 133 9.31 9.50 6.05
N ILE A 134 8.39 9.48 5.07
CA ILE A 134 6.97 9.22 5.36
C ILE A 134 6.73 7.76 5.77
N LEU A 135 7.43 6.81 5.13
CA LEU A 135 7.40 5.41 5.52
C LEU A 135 7.98 5.19 6.91
N GLN A 136 9.15 5.78 7.18
CA GLN A 136 9.78 5.69 8.50
C GLN A 136 8.88 6.28 9.59
N HIS A 137 8.26 7.44 9.32
CA HIS A 137 7.31 8.04 10.25
C HIS A 137 6.15 7.10 10.53
N PHE A 138 5.51 6.55 9.48
CA PHE A 138 4.36 5.69 9.62
C PHE A 138 4.66 4.36 10.33
N LEU A 139 5.80 3.74 10.03
CA LEU A 139 6.17 2.43 10.59
C LEU A 139 6.76 2.52 11.99
N PHE A 140 7.46 3.61 12.34
CA PHE A 140 8.26 3.69 13.56
C PHE A 140 7.86 4.80 14.53
N SER A 141 7.01 5.75 14.14
CA SER A 141 6.61 6.86 15.04
C SER A 141 5.40 6.56 15.93
N ASN A 142 4.95 5.30 15.99
CA ASN A 142 3.93 4.82 16.94
C ASN A 142 4.56 4.00 18.09
N HIS A 143 5.67 4.53 18.65
CA HIS A 143 6.25 4.13 19.93
C HIS A 143 6.48 5.38 20.80
#